data_AF-A0A3P7FHU8-F1
#
_entry.id   AF-A0A3P7FHU8-F1
#
_cell.length_a   1.000
_cell.length_b   1.000
_cell.length_c   1.000
_cell.angle_alpha   90.00
_cell.angle_beta   90.00
_cell.angle_gamma   90.00
#
_symmetry.space_group_name_H-M   'P 1'
#
loop_
_entity.id
_entity.type
_entity.pdbx_description
1 polymer ?
#
loop_
_entity_poly.entity_id
_entity_poly.type
_entity_poly.pdbx_seq_one_letter_code
_entity_poly.pdbx_strand_id
1 'polypeptide(L)'
;MSLFAGLFYGLTFVPVIYVQEHPDQFAGAPSEALPYVFAHFTGIFVTGTIILVGYAIIKLNRPVVNHQIILPAFTSGIMWAIAQTSWFIANNYIAQSISFPINSMVPGVIGALWSVIYFKEICGRRNLKILSVAIVITITGAIIVGLSKDF
;
A
#
# COMPACT_ATOMS: atom_id res chain seq x y z
N MET A 1 -13.40 10.41 -5.63
CA MET A 1 -12.27 10.24 -4.67
C MET A 1 -11.40 9.04 -5.00
N SER A 2 -11.96 7.86 -5.29
CA SER A 2 -11.20 6.65 -5.64
C SER A 2 -10.22 6.84 -6.80
N LEU A 3 -10.64 7.48 -7.90
CA LEU A 3 -9.76 7.72 -9.06
C LEU A 3 -8.57 8.63 -8.71
N PHE A 4 -8.81 9.72 -8.00
CA PHE A 4 -7.74 10.62 -7.55
C PHE A 4 -6.80 9.92 -6.58
N ALA A 5 -7.34 9.18 -5.60
CA ALA A 5 -6.52 8.41 -4.67
C ALA A 5 -5.69 7.35 -5.40
N GLY A 6 -6.27 6.64 -6.37
CA GLY A 6 -5.56 5.67 -7.21
C GLY A 6 -4.43 6.29 -8.01
N LEU A 7 -4.66 7.46 -8.61
CA LEU A 7 -3.63 8.22 -9.31
C LEU A 7 -2.48 8.59 -8.36
N PHE A 8 -2.78 9.16 -7.19
CA PHE A 8 -1.75 9.53 -6.22
C PHE A 8 -1.00 8.30 -5.70
N TYR A 9 -1.68 7.21 -5.34
CA TYR A 9 -1.02 5.98 -4.89
C TYR A 9 -0.11 5.36 -5.96
N GLY A 10 -0.47 5.46 -7.24
CA GLY A 10 0.42 5.06 -8.33
C GLY A 10 1.64 5.97 -8.44
N LEU A 11 1.44 7.29 -8.34
CA LEU A 11 2.51 8.29 -8.43
C LEU A 11 3.44 8.29 -7.21
N THR A 12 2.98 7.85 -6.04
CA THR A 12 3.74 7.79 -4.79
C THR A 12 5.09 7.07 -4.94
N PHE A 13 5.17 6.07 -5.82
CA PHE A 13 6.38 5.28 -6.04
C PHE A 13 7.24 5.77 -7.20
N VAL A 14 6.69 6.58 -8.11
CA VAL A 14 7.37 7.05 -9.32
C VAL A 14 8.69 7.77 -9.00
N PRO A 15 8.78 8.69 -8.02
CA PRO A 15 10.04 9.34 -7.68
C PRO A 15 11.12 8.35 -7.22
N VAL A 16 10.76 7.34 -6.43
CA VAL A 16 11.72 6.35 -5.93
C VAL A 16 12.23 5.49 -7.08
N ILE A 17 11.33 5.02 -7.95
CA ILE A 17 11.66 4.24 -9.15
C ILE A 17 12.61 5.05 -10.04
N TYR A 18 12.26 6.31 -10.32
CA TYR A 18 13.04 7.16 -11.22
C TYR A 18 14.48 7.35 -10.75
N VAL A 19 14.68 7.60 -9.45
CA VAL A 19 16.01 7.76 -8.86
C VAL A 19 16.79 6.44 -8.88
N GLN A 20 16.13 5.31 -8.61
CA GLN A 20 16.76 3.99 -8.67
C GLN A 20 17.16 3.56 -10.09
N GLU A 21 16.40 3.96 -11.11
CA GLU A 21 16.65 3.64 -12.52
C GLU A 21 17.69 4.55 -13.20
N HIS A 22 17.96 5.75 -12.65
CA HIS A 22 18.91 6.72 -13.20
C HIS A 22 20.10 7.02 -12.24
N PRO A 23 20.91 6.01 -11.89
CA PRO A 23 22.04 6.19 -10.96
C PRO A 23 23.11 7.15 -11.51
N ASP A 24 23.15 7.37 -12.82
CA ASP A 24 24.02 8.32 -13.52
C ASP A 24 23.64 9.79 -13.23
N GLN A 25 22.36 10.08 -13.06
CA GLN A 25 21.86 11.43 -12.75
C GLN A 25 21.92 11.72 -11.24
N PHE A 26 21.83 10.69 -10.42
CA PHE A 26 21.79 10.79 -8.96
C PHE A 26 22.99 10.11 -8.30
N ALA A 27 24.20 10.56 -8.65
CA ALA A 27 25.43 10.08 -8.04
C ALA A 27 25.40 10.25 -6.51
N GLY A 28 25.39 9.13 -5.78
CA GLY A 28 25.30 9.09 -4.31
C GLY A 28 23.90 8.80 -3.75
N ALA A 29 22.88 8.69 -4.60
CA ALA A 29 21.59 8.18 -4.16
C ALA A 29 21.71 6.71 -3.75
N PRO A 30 21.07 6.28 -2.65
CA PRO A 30 21.05 4.89 -2.27
C PRO A 30 20.41 4.04 -3.37
N SER A 31 21.06 2.95 -3.76
CA SER A 31 20.46 1.91 -4.61
C SER A 31 19.40 1.13 -3.84
N GLU A 32 19.65 0.91 -2.55
CA GLU A 32 18.75 0.22 -1.62
C GLU A 32 17.45 0.98 -1.44
N ALA A 33 16.34 0.25 -1.37
CA ALA A 33 15.00 0.80 -1.15
C ALA A 33 14.81 1.38 0.27
N LEU A 34 15.55 0.90 1.26
CA LEU A 34 15.32 1.19 2.68
C LEU A 34 15.47 2.69 3.05
N PRO A 35 16.46 3.44 2.55
CA PRO A 35 16.55 4.88 2.82
C PRO A 35 15.35 5.67 2.28
N TYR A 36 14.75 5.23 1.18
CA TYR A 36 13.54 5.86 0.65
C TYR A 36 12.34 5.67 1.58
N VAL A 37 12.26 4.55 2.30
CA VAL A 37 11.22 4.29 3.31
C VAL A 37 11.20 5.41 4.36
N PHE A 38 12.36 5.78 4.89
CA PHE A 38 12.48 6.83 5.90
C PHE A 38 12.07 8.20 5.34
N ALA A 39 12.55 8.54 4.14
CA ALA A 39 12.15 9.77 3.46
C ALA A 39 10.63 9.80 3.22
N HIS A 40 10.06 8.66 2.84
CA HIS A 40 8.63 8.49 2.59
C HIS A 40 7.79 8.74 3.85
N PHE A 41 8.11 8.07 4.96
CA PHE A 41 7.41 8.25 6.23
C PHE A 41 7.56 9.67 6.77
N THR A 42 8.74 10.27 6.62
CA THR A 42 8.97 11.66 7.04
C THR A 42 8.11 12.62 6.22
N GLY A 43 8.05 12.44 4.89
CA GLY A 43 7.19 13.22 4.02
C GLY A 43 5.71 13.11 4.39
N ILE A 44 5.24 11.89 4.70
CA ILE A 44 3.86 11.65 5.15
C ILE A 44 3.59 12.32 6.49
N PHE A 45 4.51 12.19 7.45
CA PHE A 45 4.38 12.80 8.77
C PHE A 45 4.32 14.32 8.69
N VAL A 46 5.22 14.94 7.94
CA VAL A 46 5.25 16.40 7.73
C VAL A 46 3.97 16.86 7.04
N THR A 47 3.57 16.20 5.95
CA THR A 47 2.36 16.56 5.20
C THR A 47 1.11 16.41 6.07
N GLY A 48 0.99 15.29 6.79
CA GLY A 48 -0.12 15.04 7.72
C GLY A 48 -0.18 16.08 8.84
N THR A 49 0.97 16.48 9.37
CA THR A 49 1.08 17.53 10.39
C THR A 49 0.66 18.90 9.84
N ILE A 50 1.11 19.27 8.64
CA ILE A 50 0.71 20.53 7.99
C ILE A 50 -0.80 20.57 7.77
N ILE A 51 -1.39 19.48 7.27
CA ILE A 51 -2.84 19.37 7.08
C ILE A 51 -3.58 19.50 8.42
N LEU A 52 -3.10 18.83 9.47
CA LEU A 52 -3.69 18.89 10.80
C LEU A 52 -3.62 20.31 11.39
N VAL A 53 -2.46 20.98 11.27
CA VAL A 53 -2.26 22.36 11.71
C VAL A 53 -3.17 23.31 10.93
N GLY A 54 -3.24 23.18 9.60
CA GLY A 54 -4.15 23.96 8.76
C GLY A 54 -5.61 23.76 9.15
N TYR A 55 -6.02 22.51 9.40
CA TYR A 55 -7.36 22.19 9.89
C TYR A 55 -7.65 22.83 11.26
N ALA A 56 -6.69 22.78 12.19
CA ALA A 56 -6.82 23.40 13.51
C ALA A 56 -6.94 24.93 13.43
N ILE A 57 -6.18 25.58 12.53
CA ILE A 57 -6.26 27.03 12.28
C ILE A 57 -7.65 27.39 11.72
N ILE A 58 -8.12 26.69 10.68
CA ILE A 58 -9.43 26.94 10.05
C ILE A 58 -10.58 26.72 11.04
N LYS A 59 -10.44 25.74 11.93
CA LYS A 59 -11.42 25.46 12.99
C LYS A 59 -11.24 26.32 14.24
N LEU A 60 -10.39 27.35 14.21
CA LEU A 60 -10.16 28.27 15.34
C LEU A 60 -9.87 27.52 16.64
N ASN A 61 -8.99 26.52 16.55
CA ASN A 61 -8.60 25.64 17.66
C ASN A 61 -9.74 24.79 18.26
N ARG A 62 -10.83 24.56 17.50
CA ARG A 62 -11.90 23.60 17.81
C ARG A 62 -11.97 22.47 16.77
N PRO A 63 -10.87 21.74 16.49
CA PRO A 63 -10.93 20.58 15.61
C PRO A 63 -11.81 19.49 16.24
N VAL A 64 -12.75 18.94 15.48
CA VAL A 64 -13.56 17.81 15.95
C VAL A 64 -12.85 16.54 15.56
N VAL A 65 -12.12 15.95 16.50
CA VAL A 65 -11.49 14.63 16.35
C VAL A 65 -12.19 13.66 17.28
N ASN A 66 -12.89 12.67 16.70
CA ASN A 66 -13.52 11.63 17.52
C ASN A 66 -12.43 10.77 18.17
N HIS A 67 -12.36 10.76 19.49
CA HIS A 67 -11.38 9.94 20.23
C HIS A 67 -11.47 8.43 19.91
N GLN A 68 -12.65 7.93 19.49
CA GLN A 68 -12.86 6.52 19.15
C GLN A 68 -12.14 6.10 17.87
N ILE A 69 -11.83 7.04 16.97
CA ILE A 69 -11.13 6.72 15.71
C ILE A 69 -9.62 6.80 15.83
N ILE A 70 -9.10 7.40 16.91
CA ILE A 70 -7.67 7.64 17.11
C ILE A 70 -6.92 6.30 17.18
N LEU A 71 -7.35 5.38 18.05
CA LEU A 71 -6.70 4.08 18.20
C LEU A 71 -6.77 3.23 16.91
N PRO A 72 -7.94 3.06 16.26
CA PRO A 72 -8.02 2.39 14.96
C PRO A 72 -7.10 3.01 13.89
N ALA A 73 -7.01 4.34 13.84
CA ALA A 73 -6.14 5.05 12.90
C ALA A 73 -4.65 4.79 13.16
N PHE A 74 -4.22 4.74 14.43
CA PHE A 74 -2.85 4.35 14.75
C PHE A 74 -2.57 2.91 14.36
N THR A 75 -3.49 1.97 14.65
CA THR A 75 -3.30 0.57 14.28
C THR A 75 -3.22 0.37 12.77
N SER A 76 -4.08 1.06 12.00
CA SER A 76 -4.04 0.97 10.54
C SER A 76 -2.79 1.62 9.96
N GLY A 77 -2.33 2.74 10.54
CA GLY A 77 -1.07 3.38 10.18
C GLY A 77 0.15 2.48 10.43
N ILE A 78 0.20 1.79 11.58
CA ILE A 78 1.27 0.83 11.88
C ILE A 78 1.23 -0.36 10.91
N MET A 79 0.05 -0.92 10.65
CA MET A 79 -0.10 -2.01 9.67
C MET A 79 0.36 -1.57 8.27
N TRP A 80 -0.02 -0.37 7.85
CA TRP A 80 0.42 0.20 6.59
C TRP A 80 1.94 0.42 6.57
N ALA A 81 2.54 0.91 7.66
CA ALA A 81 3.98 1.13 7.74
C ALA A 81 4.79 -0.18 7.64
N ILE A 82 4.33 -1.24 8.29
CA ILE A 82 4.91 -2.58 8.18
C ILE A 82 4.79 -3.09 6.73
N ALA A 83 3.61 -2.97 6.13
CA ALA A 83 3.36 -3.40 4.75
C ALA A 83 4.26 -2.65 3.75
N GLN A 84 4.38 -1.33 3.87
CA GLN A 84 5.24 -0.51 3.02
C GLN A 84 6.71 -0.89 3.20
N THR A 85 7.19 -1.04 4.43
CA THR A 85 8.58 -1.43 4.69
C THR A 85 8.88 -2.80 4.07
N SER A 86 7.98 -3.78 4.25
CA SER A 86 8.08 -5.09 3.61
C SER A 86 8.07 -5.01 2.07
N TRP A 87 7.27 -4.10 1.50
CA TRP A 87 7.24 -3.87 0.06
C TRP A 87 8.58 -3.34 -0.47
N PHE A 88 9.15 -2.33 0.18
CA PHE A 88 10.47 -1.80 -0.19
C PHE A 88 11.57 -2.86 -0.05
N ILE A 89 11.55 -3.67 1.02
CA ILE A 89 12.48 -4.80 1.17
C ILE A 89 12.28 -5.83 0.05
N ALA A 90 11.03 -6.19 -0.27
CA ALA A 90 10.73 -7.12 -1.36
C ALA A 90 11.29 -6.59 -2.68
N ASN A 91 11.15 -5.30 -2.97
CA ASN A 91 11.66 -4.68 -4.20
C ASN A 91 13.18 -4.72 -4.34
N ASN A 92 13.93 -4.82 -3.25
CA ASN A 92 15.37 -5.04 -3.32
C ASN A 92 15.71 -6.44 -3.86
N TYR A 93 14.83 -7.43 -3.64
CA TYR A 93 15.05 -8.81 -4.06
C TYR A 93 14.34 -9.17 -5.37
N ILE A 94 13.19 -8.60 -5.62
CA ILE A 94 12.36 -8.86 -6.79
C ILE A 94 12.09 -7.54 -7.51
N ALA A 95 12.20 -7.49 -8.83
CA ALA A 95 11.97 -6.26 -9.57
C ALA A 95 10.58 -5.69 -9.26
N GLN A 96 10.45 -4.37 -9.18
CA GLN A 96 9.17 -3.71 -8.89
C GLN A 96 8.05 -4.12 -9.84
N SER A 97 8.37 -4.42 -11.10
CA SER A 97 7.45 -4.94 -12.11
C SER A 97 6.77 -6.27 -11.71
N ILE A 98 7.41 -7.06 -10.84
CA ILE A 98 6.89 -8.33 -10.30
C ILE A 98 6.17 -8.07 -8.98
N SER A 99 6.74 -7.22 -8.12
CA SER A 99 6.13 -6.86 -6.83
C SER A 99 4.76 -6.19 -6.97
N PHE A 100 4.59 -5.26 -7.92
CA PHE A 100 3.37 -4.47 -8.06
C PHE A 100 2.13 -5.35 -8.35
N PRO A 101 2.15 -6.24 -9.35
CA PRO A 101 1.02 -7.14 -9.59
C PRO A 101 0.74 -8.05 -8.38
N ILE A 102 1.76 -8.63 -7.76
CA ILE A 102 1.59 -9.48 -6.58
C ILE A 102 0.90 -8.71 -5.44
N ASN A 103 1.35 -7.49 -5.16
CA ASN A 103 0.79 -6.65 -4.10
C ASN A 103 -0.60 -6.07 -4.43
N SER A 104 -0.99 -5.99 -5.70
CA SER A 104 -2.38 -5.61 -6.05
C SER A 104 -3.35 -6.80 -5.96
N MET A 105 -2.83 -8.02 -6.15
CA MET A 105 -3.61 -9.26 -6.14
C MET A 105 -3.80 -9.85 -4.74
N VAL A 106 -2.70 -10.07 -4.00
CA VAL A 106 -2.70 -10.84 -2.75
C VAL A 106 -3.47 -10.15 -1.62
N PRO A 107 -3.31 -8.84 -1.34
CA PRO A 107 -4.10 -8.15 -0.33
C PRO A 107 -5.61 -8.16 -0.65
N GLY A 108 -5.98 -8.13 -1.93
CA GLY A 108 -7.36 -8.27 -2.37
C GLY A 108 -7.97 -9.62 -1.98
N VAL A 109 -7.20 -10.71 -2.13
CA VAL A 109 -7.60 -12.06 -1.70
C VAL A 109 -7.76 -12.11 -0.18
N ILE A 110 -6.81 -11.56 0.58
CA ILE A 110 -6.87 -11.53 2.05
C ILE A 110 -8.09 -10.73 2.52
N GLY A 111 -8.33 -9.56 1.94
CA GLY A 111 -9.49 -8.73 2.24
C GLY A 111 -10.81 -9.44 1.92
N ALA A 112 -10.88 -10.14 0.79
CA ALA A 112 -12.04 -10.93 0.43
C ALA A 112 -12.30 -12.10 1.40
N LEU A 113 -11.25 -12.83 1.78
CA LEU A 113 -11.34 -13.89 2.79
C LEU A 113 -11.79 -13.32 4.15
N TRP A 114 -11.27 -12.17 4.54
CA TRP A 114 -11.68 -11.47 5.76
C TRP A 114 -13.16 -11.09 5.73
N SER A 115 -13.66 -10.53 4.61
CA SER A 115 -15.09 -10.22 4.41
C SER A 115 -15.98 -11.46 4.54
N VAL A 116 -15.54 -12.62 4.05
CA VAL A 116 -16.30 -13.87 4.16
C VAL A 116 -16.30 -14.41 5.59
N ILE A 117 -15.13 -14.47 6.23
CA ILE A 117 -14.96 -15.15 7.52
C ILE A 117 -15.51 -14.31 8.66
N TYR A 118 -15.14 -13.02 8.70
CA TYR A 118 -15.47 -12.13 9.82
C TYR A 118 -16.86 -11.50 9.65
N PHE A 119 -17.09 -10.83 8.52
CA PHE A 119 -18.34 -10.10 8.28
C PHE A 119 -19.46 -10.99 7.75
N LYS A 120 -19.14 -12.20 7.25
CA LYS A 120 -20.09 -13.14 6.63
C LYS A 120 -20.94 -12.48 5.53
N GLU A 121 -20.42 -11.43 4.89
CA GLU A 121 -21.15 -10.65 3.88
C GLU A 121 -21.57 -11.51 2.69
N ILE A 122 -20.73 -12.49 2.34
CA ILE A 122 -20.97 -13.40 1.24
C ILE A 122 -21.72 -14.64 1.76
N CYS A 123 -23.03 -14.49 1.92
CA CYS A 123 -23.94 -15.59 2.20
C CYS A 123 -24.47 -16.20 0.88
N GLY A 124 -24.18 -17.48 0.63
CA GLY A 124 -24.78 -18.26 -0.47
C GLY A 124 -23.78 -19.13 -1.24
N ARG A 125 -24.17 -20.37 -1.55
CA ARG A 125 -23.30 -21.35 -2.24
C ARG A 125 -22.80 -20.86 -3.61
N ARG A 126 -23.63 -20.13 -4.37
CA ARG A 126 -23.24 -19.59 -5.68
C ARG A 126 -22.15 -18.52 -5.55
N ASN A 127 -22.30 -17.59 -4.63
CA ASN A 127 -21.35 -16.50 -4.43
C ASN A 127 -20.03 -17.01 -3.87
N LEU A 128 -20.08 -17.97 -2.93
CA LEU A 128 -18.89 -18.65 -2.44
C LEU A 128 -18.14 -19.37 -3.57
N LYS A 129 -18.84 -20.05 -4.49
CA LYS A 129 -18.20 -20.69 -5.66
C LYS A 129 -17.50 -19.66 -6.56
N ILE A 130 -18.16 -18.55 -6.88
CA ILE A 130 -17.59 -17.48 -7.71
C ILE A 130 -16.34 -16.90 -7.02
N LEU A 131 -16.43 -16.66 -5.71
CA LEU A 131 -15.31 -16.14 -4.95
C LEU A 131 -14.14 -17.13 -4.92
N SER A 132 -14.40 -18.41 -4.69
CA SER A 132 -13.36 -19.45 -4.72
C SER A 132 -12.66 -19.48 -6.07
N VAL A 133 -13.41 -19.40 -7.18
CA VAL A 133 -12.83 -19.32 -8.53
C VAL A 133 -11.98 -18.06 -8.69
N ALA A 134 -12.47 -16.91 -8.26
CA ALA A 134 -11.71 -15.65 -8.32
C ALA A 134 -10.41 -15.73 -7.52
N ILE A 135 -10.45 -16.26 -6.29
CA ILE A 135 -9.27 -16.45 -5.45
C ILE A 135 -8.26 -17.38 -6.11
N VAL A 136 -8.70 -18.51 -6.68
CA VAL A 136 -7.81 -19.44 -7.40
C VAL A 136 -7.16 -18.77 -8.60
N ILE A 137 -7.92 -18.01 -9.40
CA ILE A 137 -7.38 -17.25 -10.54
C ILE A 137 -6.35 -16.23 -10.06
N THR A 138 -6.66 -15.48 -9.00
CA THR A 138 -5.78 -14.44 -8.47
C THR A 138 -4.49 -15.02 -7.88
N ILE A 139 -4.57 -16.12 -7.12
CA ILE A 139 -3.38 -16.82 -6.59
C ILE A 139 -2.56 -17.39 -7.74
N THR A 140 -3.19 -18.01 -8.74
CA THR A 140 -2.49 -18.53 -9.93
C THR A 140 -1.77 -17.41 -10.67
N GLY A 141 -2.44 -16.26 -10.86
CA GLY A 141 -1.83 -15.07 -11.45
C GLY A 141 -0.62 -14.57 -10.65
N ALA A 142 -0.72 -14.49 -9.33
CA ALA A 142 0.38 -14.08 -8.46
C ALA A 142 1.57 -15.07 -8.54
N ILE A 143 1.31 -16.38 -8.63
CA ILE A 143 2.35 -17.41 -8.81
C ILE A 143 3.03 -17.25 -10.17
N ILE A 144 2.26 -17.06 -11.25
CA ILE A 144 2.80 -16.85 -12.61
C ILE A 144 3.70 -15.61 -12.63
N VAL A 145 3.26 -14.50 -12.04
CA VAL A 145 4.07 -13.28 -11.94
C VAL A 145 5.32 -13.50 -11.08
N GLY A 146 5.22 -14.26 -9.98
CA GLY A 146 6.39 -14.59 -9.17
C GLY A 146 7.42 -15.44 -9.93
N LEU A 147 6.96 -16.43 -10.69
CA LEU A 147 7.80 -17.32 -11.50
C LEU A 147 8.41 -16.62 -12.72
N SER A 148 7.81 -15.52 -13.20
CA SER A 148 8.38 -14.75 -14.31
C SER A 148 9.67 -14.01 -13.94
N LYS A 149 10.11 -14.06 -12.68
CA LYS A 149 11.42 -13.55 -12.27
C LYS A 149 12.58 -14.34 -12.87
N ASP A 150 12.38 -15.64 -13.08
CA ASP A 150 13.45 -16.57 -13.46
C ASP A 150 13.67 -16.64 -14.98
N PHE A 151 12.90 -15.88 -15.78
CA PHE A 151 12.99 -15.76 -17.23
C PHE A 151 13.38 -14.35 -17.65
#